data_AF-A0A3N0IVD4-F1
#
_entry.id   AF-A0A3N0IVD4-F1
#
_cell.length_a   1.000
_cell.length_b   1.000
_cell.length_c   1.000
_cell.angle_alpha   90.00
_cell.angle_beta   90.00
_cell.angle_gamma   90.00
#
_symmetry.space_group_name_H-M   'P 1'
#
loop_
_entity.id
_entity.type
_entity.pdbx_description
1 polymer ?
#
loop_
_entity_poly.entity_id
_entity_poly.type
_entity_poly.pdbx_seq_one_letter_code
_entity_poly.pdbx_strand_id
1 'polypeptide(L)'
;MTHDSTNLNLAHHAETDEAHEAASRVDERPADERTDELLTTMAPRRAVLLAILAQCREAQPVAAVNAHVDELQKHNFSVYSAANLCTLLERAGALERVTDDGEPAEQVDLEPQTVVVDGVEYLEAREPLETFWRTTEAGLRALEADKPLERLRELLEQDAAYEDIYARILTLCAAEGGATTSSINDAVDHDPLVQQPRLYGPHFVDRLEKCGALIWQSTWVTTEVGRAALAWLAPATADEKE
;
A
#
# COMPACT_ATOMS: atom_id res chain seq x y z
N MET A 1 18.06 25.15 54.91
CA MET A 1 17.94 24.13 53.86
C MET A 1 17.14 24.73 52.72
N THR A 2 17.81 25.49 51.86
CA THR A 2 17.24 26.00 50.60
C THR A 2 17.31 24.86 49.59
N HIS A 3 16.17 24.23 49.29
CA HIS A 3 16.10 23.24 48.23
C HIS A 3 16.08 23.95 46.88
N ASP A 4 16.99 23.51 46.04
CA ASP A 4 17.37 24.04 44.75
C ASP A 4 16.32 23.64 43.69
N SER A 5 15.25 24.44 43.61
CA SER A 5 14.15 24.23 42.66
C SER A 5 14.52 24.53 41.20
N THR A 6 15.74 25.00 40.94
CA THR A 6 16.20 25.36 39.58
C THR A 6 16.67 24.13 38.79
N ASN A 7 17.11 23.07 39.47
CA ASN A 7 17.66 21.86 38.82
C ASN A 7 16.60 20.88 38.27
N LEU A 8 15.37 20.90 38.78
CA LEU A 8 14.32 19.95 38.36
C LEU A 8 13.65 20.34 37.03
N ASN A 9 13.51 21.64 36.74
CA ASN A 9 12.95 22.11 35.47
C ASN A 9 13.91 21.91 34.29
N LEU A 10 15.22 22.06 34.51
CA LEU A 10 16.22 21.91 33.43
C LEU A 10 16.37 20.45 32.98
N ALA A 11 16.30 19.50 33.92
CA ALA A 11 16.34 18.07 33.63
C ALA A 11 15.10 17.58 32.89
N HIS A 12 13.91 18.08 33.23
CA HIS A 12 12.67 17.70 32.54
C HIS A 12 12.62 18.25 31.11
N HIS A 13 13.08 19.50 30.89
CA HIS A 13 13.20 20.06 29.54
C HIS A 13 14.23 19.31 28.67
N ALA A 14 15.38 18.93 29.23
CA ALA A 14 16.40 18.16 28.51
C ALA A 14 15.93 16.74 28.15
N GLU A 15 15.24 16.03 29.05
CA GLU A 15 14.67 14.70 28.74
C GLU A 15 13.53 14.77 27.70
N THR A 16 12.73 15.85 27.69
CA THR A 16 11.71 16.06 26.66
C THR A 16 12.31 16.46 25.31
N ASP A 17 13.40 17.25 25.31
CA ASP A 17 14.10 17.64 24.10
C ASP A 17 14.84 16.44 23.49
N GLU A 18 15.57 15.64 24.27
CA GLU A 18 16.25 14.44 23.77
C GLU A 18 15.26 13.37 23.24
N ALA A 19 14.08 13.23 23.87
CA ALA A 19 13.03 12.34 23.37
C ALA A 19 12.36 12.87 22.09
N HIS A 20 12.19 14.19 21.97
CA HIS A 20 11.69 14.84 20.75
C HIS A 20 12.72 14.79 19.61
N GLU A 21 14.00 14.95 19.93
CA GLU A 21 15.15 14.88 19.03
C GLU A 21 15.41 13.44 18.55
N ALA A 22 15.18 12.43 19.40
CA ALA A 22 15.20 11.02 19.01
C ALA A 22 14.00 10.62 18.12
N ALA A 23 12.83 11.24 18.32
CA ALA A 23 11.64 11.03 17.50
C ALA A 23 11.66 11.81 16.16
N SER A 24 12.49 12.85 16.06
CA SER A 24 12.61 13.73 14.88
C SER A 24 13.82 13.42 13.99
N ARG A 25 14.64 12.40 14.33
CA ARG A 25 15.72 11.96 13.43
C ARG A 25 15.13 11.51 12.10
N VAL A 26 15.29 12.37 11.10
CA VAL A 26 15.03 12.05 9.70
C VAL A 26 15.80 10.78 9.37
N ASP A 27 15.10 9.79 8.84
CA ASP A 27 15.73 8.55 8.41
C ASP A 27 16.54 8.82 7.14
N GLU A 28 17.87 8.89 7.30
CA GLU A 28 18.82 9.24 6.24
C GLU A 28 19.07 8.10 5.25
N ARG A 29 18.49 6.92 5.47
CA ARG A 29 18.62 5.79 4.54
C ARG A 29 18.03 6.15 3.16
N PRO A 30 18.53 5.55 2.07
CA PRO A 30 17.97 5.77 0.74
C PRO A 30 16.45 5.53 0.72
N ALA A 31 15.72 6.37 0.00
CA ALA A 31 14.25 6.28 -0.09
C ALA A 31 13.79 4.90 -0.58
N ASP A 32 14.56 4.23 -1.43
CA ASP A 32 14.26 2.87 -1.89
C ASP A 32 14.26 1.85 -0.78
N GLU A 33 15.25 1.92 0.12
CA GLU A 33 15.35 1.01 1.25
C GLU A 33 14.18 1.22 2.22
N ARG A 34 13.86 2.48 2.52
CA ARG A 34 12.73 2.84 3.38
C ARG A 34 11.39 2.45 2.77
N THR A 35 11.23 2.61 1.46
CA THR A 35 10.02 2.23 0.72
C THR A 35 9.83 0.72 0.71
N ASP A 36 10.89 -0.04 0.43
CA ASP A 36 10.84 -1.50 0.46
C ASP A 36 10.53 -2.04 1.86
N GLU A 37 11.16 -1.47 2.90
CA GLU A 37 10.86 -1.81 4.29
C GLU A 37 9.40 -1.50 4.65
N LEU A 38 8.87 -0.35 4.26
CA LEU A 38 7.46 0.00 4.49
C LEU A 38 6.54 -1.04 3.84
N LEU A 39 6.77 -1.37 2.57
CA LEU A 39 5.93 -2.33 1.85
C LEU A 39 6.04 -3.76 2.40
N THR A 40 7.19 -4.11 2.98
CA THR A 40 7.41 -5.40 3.64
C THR A 40 6.75 -5.46 5.01
N THR A 41 6.98 -4.45 5.85
CA THR A 41 6.42 -4.38 7.21
C THR A 41 4.90 -4.20 7.20
N MET A 42 4.37 -3.52 6.18
CA MET A 42 2.93 -3.36 5.95
C MET A 42 2.40 -4.32 4.88
N ALA A 43 2.89 -5.57 4.84
CA ALA A 43 2.43 -6.57 3.87
C ALA A 43 0.89 -6.66 3.72
N PRO A 44 0.07 -6.63 4.80
CA PRO A 44 -1.41 -6.65 4.66
C PRO A 44 -2.01 -5.42 3.96
N ARG A 45 -1.25 -4.33 3.86
CA ARG A 45 -1.65 -3.07 3.19
C ARG A 45 -0.83 -2.77 1.95
N ARG A 46 0.10 -3.65 1.56
CA ARG A 46 0.98 -3.50 0.39
C ARG A 46 0.19 -3.15 -0.88
N ALA A 47 -0.91 -3.86 -1.15
CA ALA A 47 -1.74 -3.60 -2.32
C ALA A 47 -2.34 -2.18 -2.32
N VAL A 48 -2.80 -1.69 -1.16
CA VAL A 48 -3.34 -0.32 -1.04
C VAL A 48 -2.24 0.73 -1.20
N LEU A 49 -1.08 0.51 -0.58
CA LEU A 49 0.08 1.39 -0.70
C LEU A 49 0.56 1.51 -2.15
N LEU A 50 0.68 0.38 -2.86
CA LEU A 50 1.03 0.37 -4.28
C LEU A 50 -0.06 1.02 -5.15
N ALA A 51 -1.34 0.83 -4.82
CA ALA A 51 -2.43 1.49 -5.54
C ALA A 51 -2.41 3.02 -5.37
N ILE A 52 -2.07 3.53 -4.18
CA ILE A 52 -1.87 4.98 -3.96
C ILE A 52 -0.73 5.51 -4.84
N LEU A 53 0.42 4.83 -4.86
CA LEU A 53 1.55 5.21 -5.72
C LEU A 53 1.16 5.16 -7.22
N ALA A 54 0.40 4.15 -7.63
CA ALA A 54 -0.06 4.04 -9.01
C ALA A 54 -1.03 5.18 -9.39
N GLN A 55 -1.94 5.56 -8.49
CA GLN A 55 -2.85 6.69 -8.69
C GLN A 55 -2.09 8.02 -8.76
N CYS A 56 -1.06 8.19 -7.94
CA CYS A 56 -0.27 9.41 -7.84
C CYS A 56 0.95 9.42 -8.78
N ARG A 57 0.97 8.63 -9.87
CA ARG A 57 2.08 8.69 -10.85
C ARG A 57 2.28 10.12 -11.38
N GLU A 58 1.17 10.82 -11.58
CA GLU A 58 1.12 12.27 -11.77
C GLU A 58 0.55 12.93 -10.51
N ALA A 59 0.70 14.25 -10.39
CA ALA A 59 0.15 14.99 -9.26
C ALA A 59 -1.38 14.79 -9.16
N GLN A 60 -1.86 14.42 -7.97
CA GLN A 60 -3.28 14.16 -7.70
C GLN A 60 -3.79 15.00 -6.54
N PRO A 61 -5.00 15.57 -6.63
CA PRO A 61 -5.61 16.28 -5.52
C PRO A 61 -5.78 15.37 -4.30
N VAL A 62 -5.55 15.89 -3.10
CA VAL A 62 -5.72 15.14 -1.85
C VAL A 62 -7.10 14.48 -1.76
N ALA A 63 -8.16 15.20 -2.17
CA ALA A 63 -9.53 14.68 -2.16
C ALA A 63 -9.72 13.47 -3.10
N ALA A 64 -9.04 13.45 -4.25
CA ALA A 64 -9.10 12.33 -5.20
C ALA A 64 -8.41 11.08 -4.63
N VAL A 65 -7.25 11.27 -3.99
CA VAL A 65 -6.53 10.16 -3.32
C VAL A 65 -7.34 9.60 -2.16
N ASN A 66 -8.00 10.45 -1.36
CA ASN A 66 -8.88 10.01 -0.28
C ASN A 66 -10.03 9.15 -0.81
N ALA A 67 -10.75 9.62 -1.83
CA ALA A 67 -11.84 8.86 -2.44
C ALA A 67 -11.37 7.52 -3.04
N HIS A 68 -10.17 7.50 -3.63
CA HIS A 68 -9.58 6.27 -4.15
C HIS A 68 -9.31 5.25 -3.03
N VAL A 69 -8.72 5.68 -1.92
CA VAL A 69 -8.46 4.81 -0.76
C VAL A 69 -9.75 4.32 -0.12
N ASP A 70 -10.77 5.17 0.00
CA ASP A 70 -12.08 4.77 0.53
C ASP A 70 -12.69 3.63 -0.29
N GLU A 71 -12.61 3.68 -1.63
CA GLU A 71 -13.09 2.58 -2.48
C GLU A 71 -12.24 1.32 -2.32
N LEU A 72 -10.91 1.44 -2.25
CA LEU A 72 -10.01 0.28 -2.01
C LEU A 72 -10.29 -0.43 -0.68
N GLN A 73 -10.66 0.33 0.36
CA GLN A 73 -10.87 -0.19 1.72
C GLN A 73 -12.32 -0.61 1.99
N LYS A 74 -13.26 -0.32 1.09
CA LYS A 74 -14.69 -0.61 1.21
C LYS A 74 -15.02 -2.05 1.62
N HIS A 75 -14.23 -3.01 1.14
CA HIS A 75 -14.40 -4.44 1.43
C HIS A 75 -13.31 -5.00 2.35
N ASN A 76 -12.32 -4.18 2.71
CA ASN A 76 -11.17 -4.57 3.53
C ASN A 76 -10.88 -3.46 4.55
N PHE A 77 -11.64 -3.50 5.66
CA PHE A 77 -11.54 -2.51 6.72
C PHE A 77 -10.09 -2.30 7.18
N SER A 78 -9.74 -1.03 7.36
CA SER A 78 -8.45 -0.58 7.86
C SER A 78 -8.67 0.53 8.87
N VAL A 79 -7.85 0.56 9.92
CA VAL A 79 -7.78 1.69 10.85
C VAL A 79 -6.94 2.85 10.31
N TYR A 80 -6.16 2.61 9.25
CA TYR A 80 -5.39 3.65 8.58
C TYR A 80 -6.25 4.41 7.60
N SER A 81 -6.43 5.71 7.84
CA SER A 81 -7.01 6.63 6.87
C SER A 81 -6.09 6.82 5.66
N ALA A 82 -6.63 7.37 4.57
CA ALA A 82 -5.85 7.78 3.41
C ALA A 82 -4.69 8.71 3.79
N ALA A 83 -4.95 9.70 4.65
CA ALA A 83 -3.92 10.62 5.14
C ALA A 83 -2.79 9.87 5.88
N ASN A 84 -3.12 8.90 6.75
CA ASN A 84 -2.11 8.10 7.44
C ASN A 84 -1.25 7.31 6.46
N LEU A 85 -1.85 6.71 5.42
CA LEU A 85 -1.11 5.94 4.41
C LEU A 85 -0.22 6.84 3.55
N CYS A 86 -0.71 8.00 3.12
CA CYS A 86 0.10 8.97 2.39
C CYS A 86 1.27 9.49 3.24
N THR A 87 1.05 9.82 4.51
CA THR A 87 2.15 10.23 5.42
C THR A 87 3.19 9.12 5.57
N LEU A 88 2.79 7.84 5.61
CA LEU A 88 3.74 6.73 5.68
C LEU A 88 4.59 6.62 4.41
N LEU A 89 3.96 6.73 3.24
CA LEU A 89 4.65 6.73 1.95
C LEU A 89 5.58 7.94 1.80
N GLU A 90 5.15 9.11 2.24
CA GLU A 90 5.97 10.33 2.25
C GLU A 90 7.19 10.20 3.16
N ARG A 91 6.98 9.70 4.39
CA ARG A 91 8.09 9.42 5.32
C ARG A 91 9.04 8.34 4.81
N ALA A 92 8.57 7.41 3.97
CA ALA A 92 9.42 6.44 3.27
C ALA A 92 10.11 7.03 2.03
N GLY A 93 9.71 8.23 1.61
CA GLY A 93 10.23 8.90 0.42
C GLY A 93 9.63 8.39 -0.89
N ALA A 94 8.54 7.62 -0.84
CA ALA A 94 7.83 7.07 -2.01
C ALA A 94 6.80 8.05 -2.61
N LEU A 95 6.33 8.99 -1.79
CA LEU A 95 5.33 10.00 -2.13
C LEU A 95 5.84 11.37 -1.69
N GLU A 96 5.39 12.44 -2.35
CA GLU A 96 5.72 13.82 -1.99
C GLU A 96 4.49 14.72 -2.15
N ARG A 97 4.47 15.83 -1.41
CA ARG A 97 3.51 16.92 -1.62
C ARG A 97 4.09 17.94 -2.59
N VAL A 98 3.31 18.30 -3.59
CA VAL A 98 3.67 19.32 -4.58
C VAL A 98 2.58 20.38 -4.73
N THR A 99 2.94 21.53 -5.25
CA THR A 99 2.00 22.57 -5.68
C THR A 99 1.25 22.14 -6.95
N ASP A 100 0.27 22.93 -7.38
CA ASP A 100 -0.40 22.78 -8.67
C ASP A 100 0.59 22.85 -9.86
N ASP A 101 1.61 23.69 -9.74
CA ASP A 101 2.72 23.82 -10.70
C ASP A 101 3.75 22.67 -10.61
N GLY A 102 3.61 21.77 -9.62
CA GLY A 102 4.47 20.60 -9.45
C GLY A 102 5.77 20.84 -8.70
N GLU A 103 5.95 22.01 -8.10
CA GLU A 103 7.09 22.31 -7.21
C GLU A 103 6.90 21.64 -5.85
N PRO A 104 7.98 21.20 -5.16
CA PRO A 104 7.85 20.60 -3.84
C PRO A 104 7.18 21.58 -2.85
N ALA A 105 6.09 21.14 -2.20
CA ALA A 105 5.30 22.01 -1.32
C ALA A 105 6.11 22.51 -0.11
N GLU A 106 7.11 21.74 0.34
CA GLU A 106 8.01 22.11 1.44
C GLU A 106 8.95 23.28 1.10
N GLN A 107 9.12 23.60 -0.20
CA GLN A 107 9.96 24.71 -0.65
C GLN A 107 9.21 26.04 -0.74
N VAL A 108 7.88 26.02 -0.56
CA VAL A 108 7.07 27.24 -0.59
C VAL A 108 7.08 27.89 0.79
N ASP A 109 7.58 29.11 0.84
CA ASP A 109 7.53 29.94 2.04
C ASP A 109 6.10 30.45 2.29
N LEU A 110 5.52 30.00 3.39
CA LEU A 110 4.19 30.37 3.87
C LEU A 110 4.24 31.22 5.15
N GLU A 111 5.42 31.72 5.54
CA GLU A 111 5.53 32.63 6.68
C GLU A 111 4.66 33.89 6.44
N PRO A 112 3.88 34.33 7.46
CA PRO A 112 3.11 35.56 7.35
C PRO A 112 4.00 36.74 7.00
N GLN A 113 3.58 37.55 6.02
CA GLN A 113 4.36 38.70 5.59
C GLN A 113 4.02 39.93 6.41
N THR A 114 5.03 40.74 6.74
CA THR A 114 4.79 42.04 7.40
C THR A 114 4.37 43.08 6.36
N VAL A 115 3.22 43.71 6.57
CA VAL A 115 2.70 44.82 5.75
C VAL A 115 2.48 46.05 6.59
N VAL A 116 2.71 47.24 6.03
CA VAL A 116 2.48 48.52 6.72
C VAL A 116 1.22 49.16 6.16
N VAL A 117 0.24 49.36 7.03
CA VAL A 117 -1.00 50.09 6.71
C VAL A 117 -1.09 51.29 7.64
N ASP A 118 -1.12 52.49 7.06
CA ASP A 118 -1.16 53.77 7.79
C ASP A 118 -0.03 53.93 8.84
N GLY A 119 1.15 53.39 8.55
CA GLY A 119 2.32 53.48 9.44
C GLY A 119 2.34 52.47 10.59
N VAL A 120 1.40 51.52 10.61
CA VAL A 120 1.35 50.42 11.57
C VAL A 120 1.67 49.10 10.86
N GLU A 121 2.57 48.30 11.43
CA GLU A 121 2.92 46.98 10.94
C GLU A 121 1.85 45.95 11.32
N TYR A 122 1.43 45.16 10.34
CA TYR A 122 0.51 44.04 10.50
C TYR A 122 1.16 42.78 9.91
N LEU A 123 0.82 41.62 10.49
CA LEU A 123 1.10 40.33 9.86
C LEU A 123 -0.07 39.98 8.95
N GLU A 124 0.20 39.83 7.67
CA GLU A 124 -0.74 39.34 6.68
C GLU A 124 -0.48 37.86 6.45
N ALA A 125 -1.49 37.03 6.73
CA ALA A 125 -1.43 35.61 6.45
C ALA A 125 -1.33 35.39 4.94
N ARG A 126 -0.44 34.49 4.53
CA ARG A 126 -0.34 34.06 3.13
C ARG A 126 -1.53 33.19 2.77
N GLU A 127 -1.85 33.16 1.48
CA GLU A 127 -2.87 32.24 0.96
C GLU A 127 -2.44 30.78 1.26
N PRO A 128 -3.35 29.94 1.80
CA PRO A 128 -3.02 28.54 2.06
C PRO A 128 -2.60 27.84 0.77
N LEU A 129 -1.48 27.11 0.83
CA LEU A 129 -0.99 26.35 -0.29
C LEU A 129 -1.89 25.16 -0.58
N GLU A 130 -2.47 25.12 -1.78
CA GLU A 130 -3.08 23.90 -2.28
C GLU A 130 -1.98 22.87 -2.59
N THR A 131 -2.16 21.63 -2.13
CA THR A 131 -1.16 20.58 -2.30
C THR A 131 -1.74 19.35 -2.97
N PHE A 132 -0.89 18.67 -3.71
CA PHE A 132 -1.18 17.48 -4.49
C PHE A 132 -0.19 16.39 -4.09
N TRP A 133 -0.62 15.13 -4.15
CA TRP A 133 0.26 13.98 -3.97
C TRP A 133 0.89 13.58 -5.29
N ARG A 134 2.20 13.40 -5.31
CA ARG A 134 2.94 12.84 -6.45
C ARG A 134 3.85 11.72 -5.99
N THR A 135 3.97 10.69 -6.80
CA THR A 135 4.88 9.56 -6.57
C THR A 135 6.28 9.96 -6.97
N THR A 136 7.23 9.72 -6.07
CA THR A 136 8.65 10.02 -6.32
C THR A 136 9.27 8.95 -7.21
N GLU A 137 10.51 9.19 -7.65
CA GLU A 137 11.29 8.19 -8.38
C GLU A 137 11.49 6.88 -7.59
N ALA A 138 11.61 6.96 -6.25
CA ALA A 138 11.70 5.76 -5.41
C ALA A 138 10.37 4.99 -5.39
N GLY A 139 9.23 5.70 -5.30
CA GLY A 139 7.91 5.08 -5.39
C GLY A 139 7.64 4.44 -6.76
N LEU A 140 8.08 5.08 -7.85
CA LEU A 140 7.97 4.51 -9.21
C LEU A 140 8.80 3.22 -9.35
N ARG A 141 10.02 3.19 -8.81
CA ARG A 141 10.84 1.97 -8.80
C ARG A 141 10.24 0.88 -7.93
N ALA A 142 9.59 1.22 -6.81
CA ALA A 142 8.85 0.25 -6.01
C ALA A 142 7.65 -0.35 -6.77
N LEU A 143 6.93 0.46 -7.56
CA LEU A 143 5.88 -0.04 -8.46
C LEU A 143 6.43 -1.00 -9.51
N GLU A 144 7.58 -0.66 -10.11
CA GLU A 144 8.20 -1.51 -11.13
C GLU A 144 8.79 -2.80 -10.55
N ALA A 145 9.30 -2.74 -9.33
CA ALA A 145 9.79 -3.90 -8.59
C ALA A 145 8.67 -4.83 -8.11
N ASP A 146 7.41 -4.39 -8.08
CA ASP A 146 6.30 -5.27 -7.74
C ASP A 146 5.98 -6.22 -8.91
N LYS A 147 6.35 -7.50 -8.75
CA LYS A 147 6.18 -8.56 -9.76
C LYS A 147 5.14 -9.61 -9.34
N PRO A 148 3.83 -9.27 -9.29
CA PRO A 148 2.80 -10.21 -8.85
C PRO A 148 2.68 -11.44 -9.77
N LEU A 149 2.88 -11.28 -11.07
CA LEU A 149 2.87 -12.40 -12.02
C LEU A 149 4.07 -13.34 -11.82
N GLU A 150 5.25 -12.83 -11.48
CA GLU A 150 6.43 -13.67 -11.21
C GLU A 150 6.22 -14.45 -9.91
N ARG A 151 5.78 -13.80 -8.84
CA ARG A 151 5.41 -14.46 -7.58
C ARG A 151 4.35 -15.55 -7.79
N LEU A 152 3.36 -15.29 -8.65
CA LEU A 152 2.33 -16.29 -8.97
C LEU A 152 2.89 -17.47 -9.76
N ARG A 153 3.82 -17.25 -10.71
CA ARG A 153 4.49 -18.35 -11.41
C ARG A 153 5.31 -19.21 -10.47
N GLU A 154 6.12 -18.58 -9.63
CA GLU A 154 6.91 -19.27 -8.62
C GLU A 154 6.02 -20.08 -7.67
N LEU A 155 4.88 -19.53 -7.25
CA LEU A 155 3.88 -20.23 -6.46
C LEU A 155 3.40 -21.50 -7.17
N LEU A 156 2.98 -21.38 -8.43
CA LEU A 156 2.43 -22.51 -9.20
C LEU A 156 3.49 -23.57 -9.49
N GLU A 157 4.75 -23.18 -9.70
CA GLU A 157 5.87 -24.11 -9.86
C GLU A 157 6.18 -24.86 -8.56
N GLN A 158 6.25 -24.14 -7.43
CA GLN A 158 6.49 -24.73 -6.11
C GLN A 158 5.39 -25.72 -5.72
N ASP A 159 4.15 -25.43 -6.10
CA ASP A 159 2.96 -26.21 -5.77
C ASP A 159 2.34 -26.89 -6.99
N ALA A 160 3.16 -27.35 -7.95
CA ALA A 160 2.68 -28.00 -9.17
C ALA A 160 1.74 -29.20 -8.90
N ALA A 161 1.89 -29.88 -7.75
CA ALA A 161 0.99 -30.97 -7.34
C ALA A 161 -0.46 -30.52 -7.05
N TYR A 162 -0.68 -29.21 -6.85
CA TYR A 162 -1.98 -28.60 -6.55
C TYR A 162 -2.48 -27.68 -7.67
N GLU A 163 -1.89 -27.80 -8.86
CA GLU A 163 -2.23 -26.97 -10.02
C GLU A 163 -3.75 -26.97 -10.32
N ASP A 164 -4.36 -28.16 -10.34
CA ASP A 164 -5.81 -28.33 -10.54
C ASP A 164 -6.66 -27.63 -9.47
N ILE A 165 -6.14 -27.53 -8.24
CA ILE A 165 -6.81 -26.84 -7.13
C ILE A 165 -6.76 -25.33 -7.36
N TYR A 166 -5.61 -24.78 -7.72
CA TYR A 166 -5.48 -23.36 -8.04
C TYR A 166 -6.34 -22.97 -9.25
N ALA A 167 -6.31 -23.75 -10.33
CA ALA A 167 -7.14 -23.53 -11.51
C ALA A 167 -8.63 -23.53 -11.17
N ARG A 168 -9.09 -24.48 -10.34
CA ARG A 168 -10.48 -24.56 -9.88
C ARG A 168 -10.90 -23.33 -9.09
N ILE A 169 -10.09 -22.88 -8.14
CA ILE A 169 -10.38 -21.69 -7.33
C ILE A 169 -10.42 -20.44 -8.19
N LEU A 170 -9.41 -20.23 -9.04
CA LEU A 170 -9.33 -19.06 -9.94
C LEU A 170 -10.50 -19.02 -10.92
N THR A 171 -10.93 -20.18 -11.43
CA THR A 171 -12.11 -20.28 -12.31
C THR A 171 -13.39 -19.94 -11.56
N LEU A 172 -13.57 -20.50 -10.36
CA LEU A 172 -14.75 -20.25 -9.54
C LEU A 172 -14.87 -18.75 -9.16
N CYS A 173 -13.75 -18.13 -8.79
CA CYS A 173 -13.71 -16.71 -8.42
C CYS A 173 -13.74 -15.75 -9.63
N ALA A 174 -13.60 -16.27 -10.86
CA ALA A 174 -13.73 -15.47 -12.09
C ALA A 174 -15.18 -15.35 -12.58
N ALA A 175 -16.11 -16.12 -12.00
CA ALA A 175 -17.53 -16.02 -12.32
C ALA A 175 -18.12 -14.66 -11.90
N GLU A 176 -19.24 -14.27 -12.52
CA GLU A 176 -19.96 -13.05 -12.16
C GLU A 176 -20.34 -13.06 -10.66
N GLY A 177 -19.96 -12.02 -9.92
CA GLY A 177 -20.17 -11.92 -8.48
C GLY A 177 -19.14 -12.63 -7.60
N GLY A 178 -18.13 -13.28 -8.20
CA GLY A 178 -17.07 -13.98 -7.47
C GLY A 178 -17.56 -15.23 -6.73
N ALA A 179 -16.77 -15.69 -5.76
CA ALA A 179 -17.06 -16.89 -4.97
C ALA A 179 -17.02 -16.65 -3.46
N THR A 180 -17.92 -17.29 -2.71
CA THR A 180 -17.83 -17.27 -1.24
C THR A 180 -16.76 -18.25 -0.74
N THR A 181 -16.22 -18.01 0.46
CA THR A 181 -15.33 -18.99 1.13
C THR A 181 -15.98 -20.36 1.25
N SER A 182 -17.30 -20.44 1.53
CA SER A 182 -18.02 -21.71 1.60
C SER A 182 -18.01 -22.43 0.26
N SER A 183 -18.31 -21.72 -0.83
CA SER A 183 -18.31 -22.29 -2.19
C SER A 183 -16.93 -22.81 -2.60
N ILE A 184 -15.87 -22.11 -2.20
CA ILE A 184 -14.49 -22.55 -2.43
C ILE A 184 -14.19 -23.83 -1.64
N ASN A 185 -14.54 -23.86 -0.35
CA ASN A 185 -14.33 -25.02 0.50
C ASN A 185 -15.06 -26.27 -0.04
N ASP A 186 -16.33 -26.11 -0.45
CA ASP A 186 -17.12 -27.20 -1.02
C ASP A 186 -16.47 -27.78 -2.28
N ALA A 187 -15.87 -26.92 -3.11
CA ALA A 187 -15.20 -27.31 -4.35
C ALA A 187 -13.81 -27.94 -4.15
N VAL A 188 -13.15 -27.71 -3.02
CA VAL A 188 -11.73 -28.06 -2.81
C VAL A 188 -11.52 -29.12 -1.73
N ASP A 189 -12.21 -29.02 -0.59
CA ASP A 189 -11.85 -29.72 0.65
C ASP A 189 -12.03 -31.26 0.60
N HIS A 190 -12.73 -31.75 -0.44
CA HIS A 190 -12.95 -33.18 -0.68
C HIS A 190 -12.06 -33.75 -1.79
N ASP A 191 -11.23 -32.92 -2.43
CA ASP A 191 -10.35 -33.36 -3.50
C ASP A 191 -9.27 -34.31 -2.95
N PRO A 192 -8.97 -35.45 -3.63
CA PRO A 192 -7.91 -36.37 -3.20
C PRO A 192 -6.55 -35.70 -3.00
N LEU A 193 -6.22 -34.69 -3.82
CA LEU A 193 -4.93 -34.00 -3.76
C LEU A 193 -4.71 -33.32 -2.41
N VAL A 194 -5.76 -32.80 -1.78
CA VAL A 194 -5.68 -32.05 -0.53
C VAL A 194 -5.87 -32.92 0.72
N GLN A 195 -5.91 -34.24 0.59
CA GLN A 195 -6.10 -35.14 1.74
C GLN A 195 -4.79 -35.51 2.44
N GLN A 196 -3.66 -35.53 1.71
CA GLN A 196 -2.36 -35.93 2.24
C GLN A 196 -1.21 -35.11 1.63
N PRO A 197 -0.69 -34.08 2.33
CA PRO A 197 -1.15 -33.58 3.63
C PRO A 197 -2.58 -33.01 3.55
N ARG A 198 -3.27 -32.97 4.69
CA ARG A 198 -4.61 -32.37 4.74
C ARG A 198 -4.49 -30.84 4.60
N LEU A 199 -5.01 -30.30 3.50
CA LEU A 199 -5.11 -28.87 3.20
C LEU A 199 -6.60 -28.51 2.96
N TYR A 200 -6.91 -27.22 3.04
CA TYR A 200 -8.28 -26.69 2.90
C TYR A 200 -8.28 -25.48 1.96
N GLY A 201 -9.42 -25.16 1.36
CA GLY A 201 -9.61 -23.99 0.50
C GLY A 201 -8.90 -22.70 0.96
N PRO A 202 -8.99 -22.29 2.24
CA PRO A 202 -8.35 -21.07 2.74
C PRO A 202 -6.82 -21.07 2.61
N HIS A 203 -6.16 -22.25 2.62
CA HIS A 203 -4.71 -22.35 2.39
C HIS A 203 -4.34 -21.84 0.99
N PHE A 204 -5.07 -22.28 -0.02
CA PHE A 204 -4.80 -21.91 -1.41
C PHE A 204 -5.23 -20.47 -1.69
N VAL A 205 -6.35 -20.03 -1.11
CA VAL A 205 -6.82 -18.64 -1.20
C VAL A 205 -5.81 -17.66 -0.62
N ASP A 206 -5.28 -17.90 0.57
CA ASP A 206 -4.25 -17.06 1.20
C ASP A 206 -3.00 -16.91 0.31
N ARG A 207 -2.57 -17.99 -0.34
CA ARG A 207 -1.40 -17.96 -1.24
C ARG A 207 -1.69 -17.21 -2.54
N LEU A 208 -2.87 -17.40 -3.12
CA LEU A 208 -3.31 -16.64 -4.30
C LEU A 208 -3.46 -15.15 -3.98
N GLU A 209 -4.04 -14.80 -2.84
CA GLU A 209 -4.17 -13.41 -2.37
C GLU A 209 -2.79 -12.75 -2.20
N LYS A 210 -1.83 -13.45 -1.58
CA LYS A 210 -0.45 -12.95 -1.43
C LYS A 210 0.27 -12.71 -2.76
N CYS A 211 -0.10 -13.45 -3.81
CA CYS A 211 0.40 -13.21 -5.16
C CYS A 211 -0.38 -12.12 -5.91
N GLY A 212 -1.46 -11.59 -5.32
CA GLY A 212 -2.37 -10.65 -5.96
C GLY A 212 -3.30 -11.28 -6.99
N ALA A 213 -3.43 -12.62 -7.00
CA ALA A 213 -4.26 -13.37 -7.94
C ALA A 213 -5.75 -13.37 -7.56
N LEU A 214 -6.04 -13.27 -6.26
CA LEU A 214 -7.37 -13.09 -5.70
C LEU A 214 -7.43 -11.81 -4.88
N ILE A 215 -8.63 -11.22 -4.80
CA ILE A 215 -8.95 -10.12 -3.90
C ILE A 215 -10.31 -10.36 -3.24
N TRP A 216 -10.46 -9.94 -1.99
CA TRP A 216 -11.74 -9.95 -1.28
C TRP A 216 -12.54 -8.68 -1.56
N GLN A 217 -13.75 -8.85 -2.10
CA GLN A 217 -14.73 -7.79 -2.39
C GLN A 217 -16.13 -8.20 -1.91
N SER A 218 -16.25 -8.59 -0.64
CA SER A 218 -17.41 -9.33 -0.07
C SER A 218 -17.57 -10.77 -0.60
N THR A 219 -16.97 -11.08 -1.74
CA THR A 219 -16.67 -12.41 -2.25
C THR A 219 -15.23 -12.43 -2.75
N TRP A 220 -14.65 -13.62 -2.94
CA TRP A 220 -13.36 -13.76 -3.60
C TRP A 220 -13.51 -13.55 -5.10
N VAL A 221 -12.69 -12.66 -5.65
CA VAL A 221 -12.71 -12.28 -7.06
C VAL A 221 -11.33 -12.51 -7.66
N THR A 222 -11.29 -13.16 -8.83
CA THR A 222 -10.07 -13.32 -9.62
C THR A 222 -9.65 -11.99 -10.24
N THR A 223 -8.43 -11.56 -9.93
CA THR A 223 -7.85 -10.34 -10.47
C THR A 223 -7.31 -10.56 -11.90
N GLU A 224 -6.77 -9.52 -12.52
CA GLU A 224 -6.07 -9.69 -13.81
C GLU A 224 -4.84 -10.60 -13.70
N VAL A 225 -4.12 -10.52 -12.57
CA VAL A 225 -2.98 -11.40 -12.28
C VAL A 225 -3.43 -12.86 -12.22
N GLY A 226 -4.57 -13.14 -11.57
CA GLY A 226 -5.13 -14.48 -11.51
C GLY A 226 -5.67 -14.98 -12.85
N ARG A 227 -6.24 -14.10 -13.68
CA ARG A 227 -6.66 -14.44 -15.06
C ARG A 227 -5.48 -14.83 -15.94
N ALA A 228 -4.33 -14.16 -15.80
CA ALA A 228 -3.12 -14.55 -16.51
C ALA A 228 -2.68 -15.98 -16.16
N ALA A 229 -2.81 -16.39 -14.89
CA ALA A 229 -2.55 -17.77 -14.49
C ALA A 229 -3.49 -18.78 -15.15
N LEU A 230 -4.79 -18.48 -15.28
CA LEU A 230 -5.72 -19.39 -15.99
C LEU A 230 -5.26 -19.69 -17.43
N ALA A 231 -4.58 -18.75 -18.10
CA ALA A 231 -4.01 -19.00 -19.43
C ALA A 231 -2.78 -19.91 -19.40
N TRP A 232 -1.99 -19.91 -18.32
CA TRP A 232 -0.84 -20.82 -18.15
C TRP A 232 -1.28 -22.24 -17.77
N LEU A 233 -2.36 -22.32 -16.97
CA LEU A 233 -2.95 -23.55 -16.46
C LEU A 233 -3.89 -24.23 -17.45
N ALA A 234 -4.25 -23.56 -18.54
CA ALA A 234 -5.00 -24.17 -19.63
C ALA A 234 -4.16 -25.29 -20.24
N PRO A 235 -4.73 -26.50 -20.47
CA PRO A 235 -3.99 -27.54 -21.17
C PRO A 235 -3.57 -26.99 -22.52
N ALA A 236 -2.28 -27.11 -22.85
CA ALA A 236 -1.77 -26.75 -24.17
C ALA A 236 -2.69 -27.43 -25.20
N THR A 237 -3.43 -26.63 -25.97
CA THR A 237 -4.29 -27.17 -27.02
C THR A 237 -3.41 -28.04 -27.87
N ALA A 238 -3.76 -29.32 -27.99
CA ALA A 238 -3.03 -30.25 -28.83
C ALA A 238 -2.91 -29.61 -30.21
N ASP A 239 -1.69 -29.20 -30.56
CA ASP A 239 -1.38 -28.74 -31.91
C ASP A 239 -1.94 -29.79 -32.88
N GLU A 240 -2.78 -29.32 -33.78
CA GLU A 240 -3.32 -30.07 -34.90
C GLU A 240 -2.14 -30.76 -35.59
N LYS A 241 -2.04 -32.08 -35.41
CA LYS A 241 -1.18 -32.91 -36.25
C LYS A 241 -1.80 -32.90 -37.66
N GLU A 242 -1.21 -32.11 -38.53
CA GLU A 242 -1.20 -32.36 -39.98
C GLU A 242 -0.65 -33.76 -40.30
#